data_AF-A0A1U8BGM0-F1
#
_entry.id   AF-A0A1U8BGM0-F1
#
_cell.length_a   1.000
_cell.length_b   1.000
_cell.length_c   1.000
_cell.angle_alpha   90.00
_cell.angle_beta   90.00
_cell.angle_gamma   90.00
#
_symmetry.space_group_name_H-M   'P 1'
#
loop_
_entity.id
_entity.type
_entity.pdbx_description
1 polymer ?
#
loop_
_entity_poly.entity_id
_entity_poly.type
_entity_poly.pdbx_seq_one_letter_code
_entity_poly.pdbx_strand_id
1 'polypeptide(L)'
;MPGRMSDPSDSLVPFSPDVRDPVVYSLHHDLKAPISRLSISWSKGNCLRVSFFGKKSSNSSAEGSGNSNDQIGGKVVEVKLSSEDGEIDEAQKRRIAYGSVSPFALLQSRKNSMSLLSKMSMGSSTYHVEWWEHVMEYSKDINLLLGSPKPLPSPVIEDPKTVLKAMEKPTCLKAAWELMEIFYADKQSQAWLPESLVDWLADYDNLLSETGTTVYSKLVDLQKELVTLQAVEDNPKYWEGISSALAVGWLEIVVKLLRLHGSYQLDQLGNRETENGLVEAVAVLISKMPRIRTELAVGRLGECYKTKPDFVKAWEKWRGQITKLECSAFWVQCDHRQTREGLKNVLQIMLGNTNSLNTVTSHWIELYISHFLYVRPFTMGLESMYSLAQKCMQLKPTSSTHRLMGLLLGILGENTEVVLAECSRSFGPWMVAHAVELLTAGSKQAEILLHEERYNLGGISIEELHRLVYAQILSSHALTWQIAPIYLTSCTKQGMGLLEILLYKQPIQHNHLLLKSLEICRLYELDSISSNIMKIAGIHHWKHGKKGSGIFWLQQAQDEVRLNRIAQQLFDFVGKSISDESFKV
;
A
#
# COMPACT_ATOMS: atom_id res chain seq x y z
N MET A 1 28.98 8.75 -27.19
CA MET A 1 30.14 9.02 -26.31
C MET A 1 29.96 8.21 -25.04
N PRO A 2 30.99 7.52 -24.52
CA PRO A 2 30.88 6.83 -23.23
C PRO A 2 30.77 7.88 -22.14
N GLY A 3 29.68 7.82 -21.37
CA GLY A 3 29.39 8.75 -20.29
C GLY A 3 30.42 8.66 -19.17
N ARG A 4 30.91 9.81 -18.74
CA ARG A 4 31.72 10.02 -17.55
C ARG A 4 30.98 9.41 -16.35
N MET A 5 31.66 8.60 -15.53
CA MET A 5 31.09 8.18 -14.25
C MET A 5 30.83 9.42 -13.41
N SER A 6 29.58 9.65 -13.04
CA SER A 6 29.15 10.69 -12.12
C SER A 6 29.62 10.35 -10.70
N ASP A 7 30.17 11.33 -9.99
CA ASP A 7 30.56 11.19 -8.58
C ASP A 7 29.34 10.82 -7.72
N PRO A 8 29.49 9.90 -6.75
CA PRO A 8 28.39 9.42 -5.91
C PRO A 8 27.83 10.48 -4.94
N SER A 9 28.46 11.66 -4.85
CA SER A 9 27.97 12.78 -4.03
C SER A 9 26.81 13.56 -4.65
N ASP A 10 26.51 13.35 -5.94
CA ASP A 10 25.44 14.07 -6.67
C ASP A 10 24.13 13.25 -6.80
N SER A 11 24.04 12.06 -6.18
CA SER A 11 22.82 11.26 -6.20
C SER A 11 21.84 11.71 -5.11
N LEU A 12 20.68 12.25 -5.53
CA LEU A 12 19.57 12.67 -4.66
C LEU A 12 18.91 11.56 -3.83
N VAL A 13 19.33 10.31 -4.02
CA VAL A 13 18.98 9.18 -3.15
C VAL A 13 20.32 8.66 -2.65
N PRO A 14 20.60 8.65 -1.34
CA PRO A 14 21.74 7.89 -0.86
C PRO A 14 21.49 6.44 -1.26
N PHE A 15 22.24 5.95 -2.25
CA PHE A 15 22.48 4.52 -2.34
C PHE A 15 23.15 4.17 -1.01
N SER A 16 22.37 3.64 -0.06
CA SER A 16 22.96 2.96 1.07
C SER A 16 23.88 1.89 0.48
N PRO A 17 25.19 1.91 0.77
CA PRO A 17 26.07 0.82 0.41
C PRO A 17 25.86 -0.32 1.41
N ASP A 18 24.61 -0.60 1.81
CA ASP A 18 24.25 -1.94 2.18
C ASP A 18 24.44 -2.74 0.91
N VAL A 19 25.60 -3.40 0.81
CA VAL A 19 25.90 -4.44 -0.16
C VAL A 19 24.85 -5.52 0.04
N ARG A 20 23.65 -5.30 -0.49
CA ARG A 20 22.64 -6.33 -0.66
C ARG A 20 23.22 -7.29 -1.68
N ASP A 21 23.19 -8.57 -1.36
CA ASP A 21 23.59 -9.61 -2.29
C ASP A 21 22.96 -9.34 -3.66
N PRO A 22 23.73 -9.46 -4.76
CA PRO A 22 23.20 -9.21 -6.09
C PRO A 22 21.95 -10.06 -6.31
N VAL A 23 20.84 -9.44 -6.73
CA VAL A 23 19.59 -10.17 -6.97
C VAL A 23 19.80 -11.09 -8.18
N VAL A 24 19.96 -12.38 -7.92
CA VAL A 24 20.18 -13.40 -8.95
C VAL A 24 18.83 -13.94 -9.44
N TYR A 25 18.50 -13.66 -10.70
CA TYR A 25 17.34 -14.25 -11.37
C TYR A 25 17.75 -15.53 -12.11
N SER A 26 17.31 -16.68 -11.61
CA SER A 26 17.54 -17.96 -12.28
C SER A 26 16.60 -18.13 -13.47
N LEU A 27 17.16 -18.35 -14.66
CA LEU A 27 16.40 -18.50 -15.90
C LEU A 27 16.36 -19.97 -16.32
N HIS A 28 15.16 -20.52 -16.44
CA HIS A 28 14.97 -21.89 -16.94
C HIS A 28 14.64 -21.87 -18.43
N HIS A 29 15.55 -22.43 -19.24
CA HIS A 29 15.38 -22.60 -20.67
C HIS A 29 15.64 -24.05 -21.09
N ASP A 30 14.87 -24.56 -22.05
CA ASP A 30 14.99 -25.96 -22.51
C ASP A 30 15.94 -26.11 -23.70
N LEU A 31 16.68 -25.06 -24.04
CA LEU A 31 17.68 -25.07 -25.11
C LEU A 31 18.87 -25.93 -24.71
N LYS A 32 19.19 -26.92 -25.56
CA LYS A 32 20.41 -27.72 -25.45
C LYS A 32 21.64 -26.85 -25.74
N ALA A 33 22.68 -26.99 -24.93
CA ALA A 33 23.97 -26.33 -25.13
C ALA A 33 24.64 -26.84 -26.43
N PRO A 34 25.44 -26.01 -27.14
CA PRO A 34 25.87 -24.67 -26.79
C PRO A 34 24.97 -23.54 -27.32
N ILE A 35 24.71 -22.55 -26.47
CA ILE A 35 24.02 -21.30 -26.83
C ILE A 35 25.02 -20.42 -27.58
N SER A 36 24.70 -20.02 -28.81
CA SER A 36 25.60 -19.21 -29.65
C SER A 36 25.55 -17.71 -29.35
N ARG A 37 24.38 -17.20 -28.96
CA ARG A 37 24.17 -15.78 -28.70
C ARG A 37 23.05 -15.58 -27.69
N LEU A 38 23.22 -14.58 -26.84
CA LEU A 38 22.21 -14.06 -25.95
C LEU A 38 21.89 -12.62 -26.35
N SER A 39 20.62 -12.24 -26.33
CA SER A 39 20.17 -10.86 -26.49
C SER A 39 19.22 -10.52 -25.35
N ILE A 40 19.50 -9.40 -24.70
CA ILE A 40 18.64 -8.84 -23.65
C ILE A 40 18.04 -7.57 -24.20
N SER A 41 16.72 -7.47 -24.12
CA SER A 41 15.99 -6.26 -24.48
C SER A 41 14.90 -6.01 -23.45
N TRP A 42 14.58 -4.76 -23.18
CA TRP A 42 13.38 -4.42 -22.44
C TRP A 42 12.13 -4.88 -23.21
N SER A 43 11.20 -5.49 -22.49
CA SER A 43 9.87 -5.82 -23.02
C SER A 43 8.86 -4.78 -22.54
N LYS A 44 7.64 -5.19 -22.17
CA LYS A 44 6.63 -4.29 -21.60
C LYS A 44 6.86 -4.12 -20.10
N GLY A 45 6.96 -2.88 -19.65
CA GLY A 45 7.10 -2.53 -18.23
C GLY A 45 8.44 -2.99 -17.67
N ASN A 46 8.44 -3.49 -16.43
CA ASN A 46 9.64 -3.96 -15.73
C ASN A 46 10.07 -5.38 -16.13
N CYS A 47 9.71 -5.85 -17.32
CA CYS A 47 10.08 -7.18 -17.80
C CYS A 47 11.26 -7.09 -18.77
N LEU A 48 12.34 -7.82 -18.49
CA LEU A 48 13.39 -8.07 -19.46
C LEU A 48 13.01 -9.26 -20.33
N ARG A 49 13.17 -9.12 -21.63
CA ARG A 49 13.14 -10.23 -22.56
C ARG A 49 14.56 -10.71 -22.80
N VAL A 50 14.81 -11.96 -22.45
CA VAL A 50 16.07 -12.65 -22.71
C VAL A 50 15.86 -13.66 -23.83
N SER A 51 16.50 -13.39 -24.97
CA SER A 51 16.44 -14.24 -26.17
C SER A 51 17.73 -15.03 -26.30
N PHE A 52 17.59 -16.35 -26.28
CA PHE A 52 18.66 -17.33 -26.44
C PHE A 52 18.66 -17.86 -27.87
N PHE A 53 19.81 -17.88 -28.54
CA PHE A 53 19.93 -18.38 -29.91
C PHE A 53 20.86 -19.60 -29.96
N GLY A 54 20.35 -20.76 -30.40
CA GLY A 54 21.14 -21.97 -30.59
C GLY A 54 22.07 -21.91 -31.82
N LYS A 55 23.19 -22.64 -31.78
CA LYS A 55 24.12 -22.74 -32.92
C LYS A 55 23.55 -23.68 -33.99
N LYS A 56 23.59 -23.30 -35.27
CA LYS A 56 23.37 -24.27 -36.37
C LYS A 56 24.51 -25.29 -36.34
N SER A 57 24.19 -26.58 -36.33
CA SER A 57 25.18 -27.63 -36.61
C SER A 57 25.65 -27.43 -38.06
N SER A 58 26.94 -27.24 -38.27
CA SER A 58 27.52 -26.99 -39.60
C SER A 58 27.73 -28.28 -40.41
N ASN A 59 26.97 -29.34 -40.13
CA ASN A 59 27.12 -30.65 -40.77
C ASN A 59 25.80 -31.14 -41.37
N SER A 60 25.10 -30.29 -42.12
CA SER A 60 24.02 -30.74 -43.01
C SER A 60 24.39 -30.47 -44.46
N SER A 61 25.43 -31.16 -44.94
CA SER A 61 25.52 -31.52 -46.35
C SER A 61 24.73 -32.81 -46.56
N ALA A 62 23.88 -32.78 -47.59
CA ALA A 62 23.15 -33.89 -48.20
C ALA A 62 21.88 -34.40 -47.49
N GLU A 63 20.77 -34.17 -48.20
CA GLU A 63 19.67 -35.10 -48.47
C GLU A 63 19.42 -36.27 -47.49
N GLY A 64 18.21 -36.28 -46.93
CA GLY A 64 17.50 -37.51 -46.61
C GLY A 64 17.87 -38.21 -45.31
N SER A 65 17.29 -37.76 -44.18
CA SER A 65 16.70 -38.69 -43.19
C SER A 65 15.83 -37.92 -42.19
N GLY A 66 14.57 -38.34 -42.07
CA GLY A 66 13.57 -37.73 -41.20
C GLY A 66 13.73 -38.16 -39.76
N ASN A 67 14.52 -37.41 -38.98
CA ASN A 67 14.42 -37.37 -37.53
C ASN A 67 14.10 -35.94 -37.08
N SER A 68 12.83 -35.71 -36.77
CA SER A 68 12.20 -34.42 -36.48
C SER A 68 12.50 -33.88 -35.07
N ASN A 69 13.77 -33.83 -34.66
CA ASN A 69 14.14 -33.29 -33.33
C ASN A 69 15.42 -32.46 -33.29
N ASP A 70 15.95 -32.01 -34.43
CA ASP A 70 16.92 -30.92 -34.46
C ASP A 70 16.18 -29.59 -34.24
N GLN A 71 16.12 -29.16 -32.97
CA GLN A 71 15.63 -27.83 -32.59
C GLN A 71 16.57 -26.75 -33.14
N ILE A 72 16.44 -26.43 -34.43
CA ILE A 72 16.94 -25.20 -35.02
C ILE A 72 16.02 -24.09 -34.51
N GLY A 73 16.34 -23.52 -33.36
CA GLY A 73 15.48 -22.50 -32.74
C GLY A 73 16.19 -21.67 -31.68
N GLY A 74 15.65 -20.47 -31.46
CA GLY A 74 15.94 -19.68 -30.27
C GLY A 74 14.78 -19.75 -29.28
N LYS A 75 15.04 -19.52 -27.99
CA LYS A 75 14.02 -19.44 -26.93
C LYS A 75 14.00 -18.03 -26.40
N VAL A 76 12.81 -17.51 -26.13
CA VAL A 76 12.62 -16.21 -25.50
C VAL A 76 12.01 -16.46 -24.12
N VAL A 77 12.63 -15.89 -23.09
CA VAL A 77 12.15 -15.93 -21.70
C VAL A 77 11.93 -14.49 -21.27
N GLU A 78 10.79 -14.21 -20.62
CA GLU A 78 10.55 -12.91 -19.98
C GLU A 78 10.84 -13.02 -18.49
N VAL A 79 11.55 -12.01 -17.97
CA VAL A 79 12.05 -11.92 -16.60
C VAL A 79 11.46 -10.67 -15.99
N LYS A 80 10.55 -10.82 -15.02
CA LYS A 80 9.97 -9.69 -14.32
C LYS A 80 10.97 -9.20 -13.27
N LEU A 81 11.50 -8.00 -13.46
CA LEU A 81 12.36 -7.31 -12.51
C LEU A 81 11.49 -6.60 -11.47
N SER A 82 10.99 -7.35 -10.48
CA SER A 82 10.27 -6.77 -9.35
C SER A 82 10.61 -7.52 -8.08
N SER A 83 11.13 -6.82 -7.07
CA SER A 83 11.15 -7.27 -5.68
C SER A 83 9.79 -6.99 -5.01
N GLU A 84 8.71 -7.24 -5.73
CA GLU A 84 7.38 -7.08 -5.15
C GLU A 84 7.08 -8.35 -4.37
N ASP A 85 7.02 -8.22 -3.03
CA ASP A 85 6.45 -9.25 -2.17
C ASP A 85 5.07 -9.62 -2.76
N GLY A 86 4.88 -10.89 -3.08
CA GLY A 86 3.69 -11.42 -3.78
C GLY A 86 2.38 -11.32 -2.98
N GLU A 87 2.30 -10.38 -2.04
CA GLU A 87 1.15 -10.10 -1.17
C GLU A 87 -0.08 -9.69 -1.98
N ILE A 88 0.08 -8.87 -3.03
CA ILE A 88 -1.00 -8.39 -3.88
C ILE A 88 -0.84 -8.98 -5.28
N ASP A 89 -1.83 -9.75 -5.71
CA ASP A 89 -1.84 -10.32 -7.05
C ASP A 89 -2.08 -9.26 -8.15
N GLU A 90 -1.80 -9.60 -9.40
CA GLU A 90 -1.96 -8.68 -10.54
C GLU A 90 -3.43 -8.32 -10.85
N ALA A 91 -4.41 -9.12 -10.41
CA ALA A 91 -5.82 -8.78 -10.56
C ALA A 91 -6.24 -7.71 -9.53
N GLN A 92 -5.78 -7.83 -8.29
CA GLN A 92 -6.01 -6.88 -7.21
C GLN A 92 -5.26 -5.58 -7.47
N LYS A 93 -4.00 -5.61 -7.97
CA LYS A 93 -3.30 -4.40 -8.43
C LYS A 93 -4.09 -3.64 -9.50
N ARG A 94 -4.66 -4.36 -10.48
CA ARG A 94 -5.53 -3.75 -11.49
C ARG A 94 -6.81 -3.20 -10.89
N ARG A 95 -7.44 -3.91 -9.95
CA ARG A 95 -8.63 -3.42 -9.22
C ARG A 95 -8.33 -2.10 -8.52
N ILE A 96 -7.20 -2.03 -7.81
CA ILE A 96 -6.73 -0.83 -7.11
C ILE A 96 -6.45 0.29 -8.13
N ALA A 97 -5.70 0.02 -9.19
CA ALA A 97 -5.37 1.03 -10.20
C ALA A 97 -6.62 1.62 -10.87
N TYR A 98 -7.62 0.81 -11.20
CA TYR A 98 -8.88 1.29 -11.77
C TYR A 98 -9.77 1.98 -10.73
N GLY A 99 -9.85 1.45 -9.52
CA GLY A 99 -10.66 2.03 -8.45
C GLY A 99 -10.15 3.40 -8.00
N SER A 100 -8.83 3.64 -8.05
CA SER A 100 -8.23 4.91 -7.62
C SER A 100 -8.44 6.05 -8.61
N VAL A 101 -8.85 5.75 -9.85
CA VAL A 101 -8.99 6.74 -10.94
C VAL A 101 -10.04 7.80 -10.65
N SER A 102 -11.26 7.39 -10.28
CA SER A 102 -12.36 8.34 -10.07
C SER A 102 -12.09 9.27 -8.88
N PRO A 103 -11.68 8.75 -7.69
CA PRO A 103 -11.31 9.61 -6.57
C PRO A 103 -10.16 10.55 -6.91
N PHE A 104 -9.13 10.07 -7.62
CA PHE A 104 -7.98 10.89 -8.00
C PHE A 104 -8.36 11.99 -8.99
N ALA A 105 -9.13 11.68 -10.04
CA ALA A 105 -9.57 12.67 -11.02
C ALA A 105 -10.42 13.78 -10.38
N LEU A 106 -11.30 13.41 -9.44
CA LEU A 106 -12.10 14.36 -8.67
C LEU A 106 -11.21 15.29 -7.82
N LEU A 107 -10.23 14.72 -7.11
CA LEU A 107 -9.29 15.49 -6.30
C LEU A 107 -8.49 16.48 -7.16
N GLN A 108 -7.95 16.03 -8.30
CA GLN A 108 -7.19 16.89 -9.22
C GLN A 108 -8.06 17.99 -9.84
N SER A 109 -9.31 17.69 -10.18
CA SER A 109 -10.26 18.70 -10.66
C SER A 109 -10.48 19.79 -9.61
N ARG A 110 -10.68 19.41 -8.35
CA ARG A 110 -10.85 20.37 -7.23
C ARG A 110 -9.58 21.21 -7.03
N LYS A 111 -8.39 20.59 -7.06
CA LYS A 111 -7.09 21.27 -6.98
C LYS A 111 -6.95 22.34 -8.07
N ASN A 112 -7.30 21.99 -9.31
CA ASN A 112 -7.25 22.91 -10.45
C ASN A 112 -8.25 24.07 -10.30
N SER A 113 -9.49 23.79 -9.89
CA SER A 113 -10.49 24.83 -9.62
C SER A 113 -10.05 25.80 -8.52
N MET A 114 -9.46 25.29 -7.42
CA MET A 114 -8.92 26.12 -6.34
C MET A 114 -7.75 26.98 -6.79
N SER A 115 -6.84 26.44 -7.61
CA SER A 115 -5.73 27.19 -8.20
C SER A 115 -6.19 28.30 -9.15
N LEU A 116 -7.25 28.07 -9.91
CA LEU A 116 -7.85 29.10 -10.78
C LEU A 116 -8.52 30.20 -9.96
N LEU A 117 -9.25 29.84 -8.90
CA LEU A 117 -9.89 30.79 -8.00
C LEU A 117 -8.88 31.65 -7.24
N SER A 118 -7.77 31.09 -6.78
CA SER A 118 -6.72 31.85 -6.09
C SER A 118 -5.99 32.84 -7.01
N LYS A 119 -5.89 32.54 -8.31
CA LYS A 119 -5.37 33.48 -9.32
C LYS A 119 -6.35 34.59 -9.68
N MET A 120 -7.66 34.37 -9.50
CA MET A 120 -8.72 35.32 -9.85
C MET A 120 -9.16 36.22 -8.67
N SER A 121 -9.02 35.75 -7.42
CA SER A 121 -9.48 36.47 -6.22
C SER A 121 -8.32 37.08 -5.44
N MET A 122 -8.11 38.39 -5.60
CA MET A 122 -7.38 39.21 -4.63
C MET A 122 -8.33 39.63 -3.50
N GLY A 123 -8.70 38.69 -2.63
CA GLY A 123 -9.28 39.00 -1.33
C GLY A 123 -10.69 38.48 -1.05
N SER A 124 -10.80 37.91 0.14
CA SER A 124 -11.99 37.53 0.91
C SER A 124 -12.61 36.14 0.67
N SER A 125 -12.58 35.42 1.79
CA SER A 125 -13.14 34.13 2.13
C SER A 125 -14.66 34.17 2.28
N THR A 126 -15.36 33.17 1.76
CA THR A 126 -16.60 32.68 2.37
C THR A 126 -16.86 31.26 1.88
N TYR A 127 -16.80 30.28 2.79
CA TYR A 127 -16.86 28.82 2.56
C TYR A 127 -15.65 28.18 1.87
N HIS A 128 -14.46 28.34 2.45
CA HIS A 128 -13.34 27.46 2.12
C HIS A 128 -13.47 26.17 2.93
N VAL A 129 -13.94 25.10 2.29
CA VAL A 129 -13.54 23.74 2.69
C VAL A 129 -12.01 23.74 2.66
N GLU A 130 -11.37 23.46 3.78
CA GLU A 130 -9.91 23.48 3.84
C GLU A 130 -9.39 22.31 2.99
N TRP A 131 -8.30 22.50 2.25
CA TRP A 131 -7.76 21.50 1.30
C TRP A 131 -7.65 20.07 1.90
N TRP A 132 -7.30 19.96 3.19
CA TRP A 132 -7.22 18.68 3.89
C TRP A 132 -8.55 17.93 3.94
N GLU A 133 -9.72 18.59 3.96
CA GLU A 133 -11.02 17.92 3.97
C GLU A 133 -11.27 17.17 2.66
N HIS A 134 -10.86 17.76 1.53
CA HIS A 134 -10.89 17.09 0.23
C HIS A 134 -9.90 15.92 0.16
N VAL A 135 -8.73 16.07 0.77
CA VAL A 135 -7.76 14.97 0.87
C VAL A 135 -8.28 13.84 1.77
N MET A 136 -9.01 14.15 2.85
CA MET A 136 -9.63 13.14 3.71
C MET A 136 -10.79 12.40 3.02
N GLU A 137 -11.62 13.10 2.23
CA GLU A 137 -12.63 12.45 1.40
C GLU A 137 -11.98 11.50 0.39
N TYR A 138 -10.93 11.96 -0.28
CA TYR A 138 -10.13 11.14 -1.18
C TYR A 138 -9.51 9.92 -0.47
N SER A 139 -8.91 10.12 0.71
CA SER A 139 -8.28 9.05 1.49
C SER A 139 -9.29 8.00 1.95
N LYS A 140 -10.50 8.43 2.31
CA LYS A 140 -11.61 7.53 2.64
C LYS A 140 -11.99 6.62 1.47
N ASP A 141 -12.08 7.16 0.26
CA ASP A 141 -12.37 6.37 -0.94
C ASP A 141 -11.24 5.36 -1.23
N ILE A 142 -9.98 5.77 -1.04
CA ILE A 142 -8.82 4.89 -1.21
C ILE A 142 -8.79 3.80 -0.14
N ASN A 143 -9.07 4.10 1.13
CA ASN A 143 -9.14 3.11 2.21
C ASN A 143 -10.22 2.06 1.94
N LEU A 144 -11.39 2.47 1.45
CA LEU A 144 -12.45 1.55 1.04
C LEU A 144 -12.01 0.63 -0.11
N LEU A 145 -11.21 1.14 -1.04
CA LEU A 145 -10.68 0.39 -2.18
C LEU A 145 -9.56 -0.60 -1.79
N LEU A 146 -8.71 -0.20 -0.85
CA LEU A 146 -7.63 -1.04 -0.31
C LEU A 146 -8.16 -2.14 0.61
N GLY A 147 -9.32 -1.92 1.24
CA GLY A 147 -10.09 -2.97 1.91
C GLY A 147 -10.51 -4.10 0.96
N SER A 148 -10.78 -5.27 1.53
CA SER A 148 -11.45 -6.37 0.84
C SER A 148 -12.99 -6.19 1.02
N PRO A 149 -13.82 -6.88 0.22
CA PRO A 149 -15.26 -6.87 0.47
C PRO A 149 -15.54 -7.44 1.88
N LYS A 150 -16.39 -6.75 2.64
CA LYS A 150 -16.79 -7.15 3.99
C LYS A 150 -17.14 -8.64 4.02
N PRO A 151 -16.58 -9.43 4.96
CA PRO A 151 -16.96 -10.83 5.10
C PRO A 151 -18.45 -10.97 5.41
N LEU A 152 -19.03 -12.14 5.08
CA LEU A 152 -20.42 -12.48 5.44
C LEU A 152 -20.64 -12.25 6.95
N PRO A 153 -21.87 -11.87 7.36
CA PRO A 153 -22.16 -11.61 8.76
C PRO A 153 -21.73 -12.79 9.63
N SER A 154 -20.98 -12.48 10.68
CA SER A 154 -20.50 -13.44 11.67
C SER A 154 -21.69 -14.22 12.26
N PRO A 155 -21.51 -15.48 12.67
CA PRO A 155 -22.56 -16.24 13.34
C PRO A 155 -23.08 -15.47 14.56
N VAL A 156 -24.39 -15.57 14.80
CA VAL A 156 -25.11 -14.86 15.88
C VAL A 156 -24.65 -15.28 17.29
N ILE A 157 -23.95 -16.42 17.40
CA ILE A 157 -23.40 -16.95 18.65
C ILE A 157 -21.87 -17.02 18.50
N GLU A 158 -21.16 -16.13 19.18
CA GLU A 158 -19.69 -16.19 19.27
C GLU A 158 -19.27 -17.22 20.33
N ASP A 159 -18.33 -18.10 19.97
CA ASP A 159 -17.71 -19.01 20.93
C ASP A 159 -16.91 -18.18 21.97
N PRO A 160 -17.15 -18.38 23.29
CA PRO A 160 -16.44 -17.66 24.34
C PRO A 160 -14.92 -17.87 24.29
N LYS A 161 -14.44 -19.01 23.77
CA LYS A 161 -13.01 -19.32 23.62
C LYS A 161 -12.37 -18.73 22.36
N THR A 162 -13.16 -18.15 21.45
CA THR A 162 -12.62 -17.47 20.27
C THR A 162 -12.11 -16.08 20.66
N VAL A 163 -10.79 -15.93 20.77
CA VAL A 163 -10.13 -14.70 21.23
C VAL A 163 -10.02 -13.68 20.09
N LEU A 164 -9.53 -14.13 18.94
CA LEU A 164 -9.35 -13.34 17.72
C LEU A 164 -10.47 -13.67 16.73
N LYS A 165 -11.16 -12.63 16.23
CA LYS A 165 -12.15 -12.80 15.17
C LYS A 165 -11.42 -13.02 13.84
N ALA A 166 -12.02 -13.85 12.97
CA ALA A 166 -11.57 -13.98 11.59
C ALA A 166 -11.82 -12.65 10.85
N MET A 167 -10.82 -11.77 10.85
CA MET A 167 -10.86 -10.50 10.14
C MET A 167 -10.43 -10.69 8.69
N GLU A 168 -10.81 -9.71 7.87
CA GLU A 168 -10.23 -9.50 6.55
C GLU A 168 -8.71 -9.63 6.61
N LYS A 169 -8.09 -10.34 5.66
CA LYS A 169 -6.64 -10.43 5.60
C LYS A 169 -6.10 -9.03 5.25
N PRO A 170 -5.42 -8.34 6.18
CA PRO A 170 -4.92 -7.01 5.91
C PRO A 170 -3.79 -7.07 4.87
N THR A 171 -3.48 -5.92 4.28
CA THR A 171 -2.32 -5.76 3.39
C THR A 171 -1.41 -4.67 3.90
N CYS A 172 -0.11 -4.80 3.70
CA CYS A 172 0.87 -3.78 4.05
C CYS A 172 0.62 -2.49 3.27
N LEU A 173 0.07 -2.57 2.04
CA LEU A 173 -0.28 -1.37 1.28
C LEU A 173 -1.36 -0.54 1.99
N LYS A 174 -2.41 -1.20 2.51
CA LYS A 174 -3.46 -0.53 3.30
C LYS A 174 -2.90 0.01 4.61
N ALA A 175 -2.11 -0.79 5.32
CA ALA A 175 -1.49 -0.38 6.58
C ALA A 175 -0.58 0.85 6.40
N ALA A 176 0.18 0.90 5.31
CA ALA A 176 1.03 2.04 4.97
C ALA A 176 0.22 3.30 4.62
N TRP A 177 -0.88 3.13 3.89
CA TRP A 177 -1.79 4.23 3.57
C TRP A 177 -2.41 4.83 4.83
N GLU A 178 -2.90 3.99 5.75
CA GLU A 178 -3.48 4.46 7.01
C GLU A 178 -2.44 5.13 7.92
N LEU A 179 -1.19 4.65 7.95
CA LEU A 179 -0.11 5.39 8.62
C LEU A 179 0.09 6.79 8.02
N MET A 180 0.14 6.89 6.70
CA MET A 180 0.30 8.19 6.04
C MET A 180 -0.88 9.13 6.33
N GLU A 181 -2.10 8.61 6.35
CA GLU A 181 -3.31 9.37 6.70
C GLU A 181 -3.23 9.90 8.13
N ILE A 182 -2.95 9.03 9.11
CA ILE A 182 -2.87 9.36 10.54
C ILE A 182 -1.89 10.53 10.79
N PHE A 183 -0.74 10.54 10.12
CA PHE A 183 0.31 11.52 10.38
C PHE A 183 0.20 12.79 9.52
N TYR A 184 -0.29 12.73 8.27
CA TYR A 184 -0.23 13.87 7.35
C TYR A 184 -1.57 14.48 6.97
N ALA A 185 -2.66 13.70 6.95
CA ALA A 185 -3.95 14.17 6.47
C ALA A 185 -4.97 14.36 7.61
N ASP A 186 -5.04 13.42 8.56
CA ASP A 186 -6.01 13.47 9.65
C ASP A 186 -5.56 14.43 10.76
N LYS A 187 -5.98 15.68 10.63
CA LYS A 187 -5.77 16.71 11.66
C LYS A 187 -6.42 16.36 13.00
N GLN A 188 -7.46 15.52 13.02
CA GLN A 188 -8.12 15.14 14.26
C GLN A 188 -7.29 14.10 15.04
N SER A 189 -6.66 13.16 14.34
CA SER A 189 -5.75 12.17 14.94
C SER A 189 -4.52 12.79 15.61
N GLN A 190 -4.05 13.97 15.17
CA GLN A 190 -2.90 14.66 15.78
C GLN A 190 -3.05 14.87 17.30
N ALA A 191 -4.28 15.11 17.79
CA ALA A 191 -4.52 15.32 19.21
C ALA A 191 -4.39 14.04 20.06
N TRP A 192 -4.46 12.86 19.43
CA TRP A 192 -4.48 11.54 20.07
C TRP A 192 -3.68 10.49 19.28
N LEU A 193 -2.59 10.91 18.65
CA LEU A 193 -1.77 10.10 17.76
C LEU A 193 -1.35 8.73 18.34
N PRO A 194 -0.95 8.60 19.63
CA PRO A 194 -0.64 7.28 20.20
C PRO A 194 -1.85 6.33 20.23
N GLU A 195 -3.06 6.85 20.41
CA GLU A 195 -4.29 6.06 20.41
C GLU A 195 -4.63 5.59 18.99
N SER A 196 -4.41 6.41 17.96
CA SER A 196 -4.53 5.99 16.55
C SER A 196 -3.55 4.86 16.22
N LEU A 197 -2.33 4.90 16.78
CA LEU A 197 -1.34 3.82 16.61
C LEU A 197 -1.73 2.53 17.32
N VAL A 198 -2.46 2.60 18.45
CA VAL A 198 -3.01 1.40 19.12
C VAL A 198 -4.02 0.71 18.22
N ASP A 199 -4.94 1.49 17.64
CA ASP A 199 -5.95 0.96 16.71
C ASP A 199 -5.28 0.37 15.46
N TRP A 200 -4.32 1.09 14.89
CA TRP A 200 -3.54 0.60 13.75
C TRP A 200 -2.80 -0.71 14.06
N LEU A 201 -2.13 -0.82 15.22
CA LEU A 201 -1.45 -2.06 15.59
C LEU A 201 -2.47 -3.21 15.76
N ALA A 202 -3.64 -2.96 16.33
CA ALA A 202 -4.69 -3.98 16.48
C ALA A 202 -5.11 -4.59 15.14
N ASP A 203 -5.16 -3.78 14.08
CA ASP A 203 -5.59 -4.22 12.75
C ASP A 203 -4.45 -4.87 11.92
N TYR A 204 -3.18 -4.56 12.22
CA TYR A 204 -2.02 -4.94 11.38
C TYR A 204 -0.90 -5.72 12.05
N ASP A 205 -0.96 -6.02 13.35
CA ASP A 205 0.09 -6.76 14.06
C ASP A 205 0.39 -8.14 13.43
N ASN A 206 -0.61 -8.76 12.81
CA ASN A 206 -0.44 -10.03 12.10
C ASN A 206 0.51 -9.96 10.88
N LEU A 207 0.66 -8.79 10.24
CA LEU A 207 1.59 -8.58 9.14
C LEU A 207 3.03 -8.59 9.65
N LEU A 208 3.24 -8.13 10.89
CA LEU A 208 4.56 -8.10 11.52
C LEU A 208 5.02 -9.51 11.94
N SER A 209 4.07 -10.43 12.15
CA SER A 209 4.35 -11.83 12.51
C SER A 209 5.19 -12.58 11.47
N GLU A 210 5.26 -12.11 10.21
CA GLU A 210 6.16 -12.68 9.18
C GLU A 210 7.64 -12.49 9.53
N THR A 211 7.98 -11.44 10.29
CA THR A 211 9.36 -11.06 10.60
C THR A 211 9.80 -11.42 12.02
N GLY A 212 8.89 -11.84 12.88
CA GLY A 212 9.20 -12.21 14.26
C GLY A 212 7.96 -12.52 15.09
N THR A 213 8.17 -12.86 16.36
CA THR A 213 7.07 -13.06 17.32
C THR A 213 6.42 -11.72 17.66
N THR A 214 5.08 -11.69 17.64
CA THR A 214 4.26 -10.52 17.99
C THR A 214 3.14 -10.89 18.97
N VAL A 215 2.46 -9.89 19.55
CA VAL A 215 1.29 -10.12 20.42
C VAL A 215 0.21 -10.95 19.69
N TYR A 216 -0.08 -10.65 18.43
CA TYR A 216 -1.04 -11.40 17.62
C TYR A 216 -0.66 -12.88 17.51
N SER A 217 0.60 -13.18 17.17
CA SER A 217 1.07 -14.57 17.06
C SER A 217 0.93 -15.35 18.38
N LYS A 218 1.23 -14.70 19.52
CA LYS A 218 1.04 -15.29 20.85
C LYS A 218 -0.43 -15.58 21.15
N LEU A 219 -1.33 -14.67 20.80
CA LEU A 219 -2.77 -14.85 20.99
C LEU A 219 -3.34 -15.94 20.07
N VAL A 220 -2.86 -16.04 18.83
CA VAL A 220 -3.24 -17.13 17.91
C VAL A 220 -2.83 -18.48 18.50
N ASP A 221 -1.62 -18.60 19.02
CA ASP A 221 -1.14 -19.84 19.62
C ASP A 221 -1.87 -20.17 20.93
N LEU A 222 -2.14 -19.17 21.77
CA LEU A 222 -2.98 -19.33 22.96
C LEU A 222 -4.39 -19.81 22.59
N GLN A 223 -5.02 -19.24 21.57
CA GLN A 223 -6.37 -19.63 21.14
C GLN A 223 -6.44 -21.10 20.70
N LYS A 224 -5.40 -21.61 20.03
CA LYS A 224 -5.32 -23.04 19.69
C LYS A 224 -5.27 -23.92 20.94
N GLU A 225 -4.54 -23.49 21.97
CA GLU A 225 -4.41 -24.25 23.22
C GLU A 225 -5.67 -24.17 24.11
N LEU A 226 -6.36 -23.03 24.15
CA LEU A 226 -7.56 -22.80 24.99
C LEU A 226 -8.67 -23.84 24.78
N VAL A 227 -8.76 -24.44 23.59
CA VAL A 227 -9.74 -25.48 23.27
C VAL A 227 -9.55 -26.70 24.18
N THR A 228 -8.29 -27.02 24.53
CA THR A 228 -7.92 -28.23 25.28
C THR A 228 -7.80 -28.05 26.79
N LEU A 229 -7.69 -26.79 27.26
CA LEU A 229 -7.45 -26.49 28.66
C LEU A 229 -8.75 -26.58 29.49
N GLN A 230 -8.64 -27.24 30.65
CA GLN A 230 -9.71 -27.33 31.65
C GLN A 230 -9.63 -26.20 32.69
N ALA A 231 -8.43 -25.89 33.18
CA ALA A 231 -8.12 -24.71 34.00
C ALA A 231 -7.16 -23.81 33.22
N VAL A 232 -7.67 -22.67 32.74
CA VAL A 232 -6.88 -21.78 31.86
C VAL A 232 -5.81 -21.02 32.65
N GLU A 233 -6.10 -20.70 33.92
CA GLU A 233 -5.23 -19.94 34.81
C GLU A 233 -3.94 -20.67 35.22
N ASP A 234 -3.89 -21.98 35.04
CA ASP A 234 -2.71 -22.81 35.34
C ASP A 234 -1.69 -22.81 34.20
N ASN A 235 -2.09 -22.44 32.99
CA ASN A 235 -1.19 -22.36 31.85
C ASN A 235 -0.45 -21.00 31.86
N PRO A 236 0.90 -20.97 31.89
CA PRO A 236 1.66 -19.72 31.84
C PRO A 236 1.37 -18.87 30.59
N LYS A 237 1.08 -19.50 29.44
CA LYS A 237 0.77 -18.79 28.19
C LYS A 237 -0.54 -17.99 28.25
N TYR A 238 -1.46 -18.38 29.14
CA TYR A 238 -2.69 -17.61 29.37
C TYR A 238 -2.37 -16.24 29.99
N TRP A 239 -1.54 -16.21 31.03
CA TRP A 239 -1.11 -14.96 31.66
C TRP A 239 -0.16 -14.15 30.77
N GLU A 240 0.69 -14.82 29.98
CA GLU A 240 1.51 -14.16 28.95
C GLU A 240 0.63 -13.46 27.90
N GLY A 241 -0.37 -14.16 27.34
CA GLY A 241 -1.29 -13.59 26.36
C GLY A 241 -2.08 -12.39 26.90
N ILE A 242 -2.60 -12.49 28.14
CA ILE A 242 -3.25 -11.36 28.83
C ILE A 242 -2.28 -10.19 28.98
N SER A 243 -1.06 -10.46 29.45
CA SER A 243 -0.06 -9.42 29.71
C SER A 243 0.39 -8.72 28.42
N SER A 244 0.64 -9.47 27.35
CA SER A 244 1.02 -8.94 26.05
C SER A 244 -0.12 -8.13 25.41
N ALA A 245 -1.36 -8.62 25.43
CA ALA A 245 -2.52 -7.89 24.91
C ALA A 245 -2.79 -6.60 25.70
N LEU A 246 -2.61 -6.64 27.02
CA LEU A 246 -2.73 -5.47 27.87
C LEU A 246 -1.66 -4.44 27.56
N ALA A 247 -0.40 -4.85 27.38
CA ALA A 247 0.70 -3.92 27.11
C ALA A 247 0.47 -3.05 25.85
N VAL A 248 -0.24 -3.57 24.85
CA VAL A 248 -0.61 -2.83 23.62
C VAL A 248 -2.01 -2.21 23.68
N GLY A 249 -2.71 -2.32 24.80
CA GLY A 249 -4.00 -1.67 25.03
C GLY A 249 -5.21 -2.35 24.40
N TRP A 250 -5.14 -3.66 24.11
CA TRP A 250 -6.27 -4.45 23.58
C TRP A 250 -7.20 -4.92 24.72
N LEU A 251 -7.88 -3.95 25.34
CA LEU A 251 -8.60 -4.13 26.60
C LEU A 251 -9.73 -5.15 26.51
N GLU A 252 -10.44 -5.21 25.38
CA GLU A 252 -11.56 -6.11 25.15
C GLU A 252 -11.11 -7.57 25.20
N ILE A 253 -9.97 -7.86 24.56
CA ILE A 253 -9.34 -9.18 24.54
C ILE A 253 -8.94 -9.57 25.96
N VAL A 254 -8.31 -8.66 26.71
CA VAL A 254 -7.85 -8.91 28.07
C VAL A 254 -9.02 -9.21 29.00
N VAL A 255 -10.08 -8.39 28.98
CA VAL A 255 -11.27 -8.61 29.82
C VAL A 255 -12.00 -9.88 29.42
N LYS A 256 -12.07 -10.20 28.13
CA LYS A 256 -12.63 -11.48 27.65
C LYS A 256 -11.83 -12.66 28.20
N LEU A 257 -10.50 -12.62 28.11
CA LEU A 257 -9.62 -13.66 28.65
C LEU A 257 -9.79 -13.80 30.17
N LEU A 258 -9.77 -12.70 30.94
CA LEU A 258 -9.97 -12.72 32.39
C LEU A 258 -11.32 -13.37 32.79
N ARG A 259 -12.37 -13.16 32.00
CA ARG A 259 -13.69 -13.80 32.22
C ARG A 259 -13.73 -15.29 31.90
N LEU A 260 -12.70 -15.85 31.26
CA LEU A 260 -12.54 -17.31 31.09
C LEU A 260 -11.92 -17.98 32.34
N HIS A 261 -11.43 -17.19 33.31
CA HIS A 261 -10.81 -17.71 34.52
C HIS A 261 -11.75 -18.65 35.29
N GLY A 262 -11.23 -19.76 35.81
CA GLY A 262 -12.02 -20.81 36.46
C GLY A 262 -12.90 -20.33 37.63
N SER A 263 -12.54 -19.23 38.29
CA SER A 263 -13.33 -18.62 39.37
C SER A 263 -14.73 -18.12 38.96
N TYR A 264 -15.00 -17.95 37.66
CA TYR A 264 -16.36 -17.59 37.17
C TYR A 264 -17.28 -18.80 36.98
N GLN A 265 -16.77 -20.03 37.14
CA GLN A 265 -17.58 -21.23 37.01
C GLN A 265 -18.53 -21.36 38.22
N LEU A 266 -19.82 -21.56 37.94
CA LEU A 266 -20.90 -21.53 38.94
C LEU A 266 -20.70 -22.55 40.07
N ASP A 267 -20.05 -23.68 39.77
CA ASP A 267 -19.73 -24.76 40.71
C ASP A 267 -18.54 -24.43 41.65
N GLN A 268 -17.75 -23.39 41.35
CA GLN A 268 -16.56 -23.01 42.13
C GLN A 268 -16.68 -21.70 42.91
N LEU A 269 -17.76 -20.92 42.71
CA LEU A 269 -17.94 -19.58 43.31
C LEU A 269 -17.82 -19.57 44.85
N GLY A 270 -18.24 -20.63 45.54
CA GLY A 270 -18.18 -20.70 47.01
C GLY A 270 -16.76 -20.87 47.58
N ASN A 271 -15.85 -21.51 46.85
CA ASN A 271 -14.50 -21.82 47.34
C ASN A 271 -13.42 -20.87 46.80
N ARG A 272 -13.76 -20.02 45.81
CA ARG A 272 -12.83 -19.13 45.11
C ARG A 272 -13.35 -17.69 45.04
N GLU A 273 -14.11 -17.27 46.05
CA GLU A 273 -14.71 -15.93 46.11
C GLU A 273 -13.65 -14.82 46.12
N THR A 274 -12.53 -15.02 46.84
CA THR A 274 -11.43 -14.04 46.89
C THR A 274 -10.74 -13.91 45.53
N GLU A 275 -10.44 -15.04 44.88
CA GLU A 275 -9.89 -15.07 43.52
C GLU A 275 -10.83 -14.38 42.54
N ASN A 276 -12.14 -14.70 42.59
CA ASN A 276 -13.12 -14.07 41.72
C ASN A 276 -13.19 -12.56 41.94
N GLY A 277 -13.23 -12.10 43.20
CA GLY A 277 -13.25 -10.69 43.55
C GLY A 277 -12.00 -9.94 43.06
N LEU A 278 -10.82 -10.56 43.15
CA LEU A 278 -9.57 -9.99 42.62
C LEU A 278 -9.59 -9.92 41.09
N VAL A 279 -9.99 -11.00 40.40
CA VAL A 279 -10.08 -11.02 38.93
C VAL A 279 -11.07 -9.98 38.43
N GLU A 280 -12.25 -9.87 39.07
CA GLU A 280 -13.28 -8.89 38.71
C GLU A 280 -12.79 -7.45 38.98
N ALA A 281 -12.15 -7.20 40.12
CA ALA A 281 -11.59 -5.89 40.43
C ALA A 281 -10.56 -5.45 39.37
N VAL A 282 -9.68 -6.35 38.94
CA VAL A 282 -8.71 -6.09 37.87
C VAL A 282 -9.41 -5.88 36.53
N ALA A 283 -10.41 -6.70 36.18
CA ALA A 283 -11.18 -6.54 34.94
C ALA A 283 -11.92 -5.20 34.88
N VAL A 284 -12.48 -4.73 36.01
CA VAL A 284 -13.12 -3.41 36.12
C VAL A 284 -12.11 -2.28 35.94
N LEU A 285 -10.92 -2.37 36.56
CA LEU A 285 -9.87 -1.37 36.39
C LEU A 285 -9.42 -1.28 34.93
N ILE A 286 -9.22 -2.41 34.26
CA ILE A 286 -8.86 -2.46 32.83
C ILE A 286 -9.98 -1.87 31.96
N SER A 287 -11.24 -2.23 32.25
CA SER A 287 -12.40 -1.72 31.50
C SER A 287 -12.58 -0.21 31.60
N LYS A 288 -12.05 0.40 32.68
CA LYS A 288 -12.11 1.85 32.96
C LYS A 288 -10.80 2.58 32.69
N MET A 289 -9.86 1.97 32.00
CA MET A 289 -8.60 2.63 31.64
C MET A 289 -8.89 3.95 30.93
N PRO A 290 -8.38 5.10 31.43
CA PRO A 290 -8.57 6.39 30.75
C PRO A 290 -7.87 6.40 29.40
N ARG A 291 -8.54 6.93 28.36
CA ARG A 291 -8.04 7.05 26.98
C ARG A 291 -8.19 8.49 26.51
N ILE A 292 -7.13 9.07 25.96
CA ILE A 292 -7.15 10.44 25.43
C ILE A 292 -7.64 10.40 23.97
N ARG A 293 -8.95 10.42 23.76
CA ARG A 293 -9.55 10.41 22.41
C ARG A 293 -10.96 10.99 22.41
N THR A 294 -11.48 11.29 21.22
CA THR A 294 -12.81 11.90 21.07
C THR A 294 -13.92 10.94 21.45
N GLU A 295 -13.95 9.76 20.83
CA GLU A 295 -14.97 8.72 21.01
C GLU A 295 -14.34 7.33 20.81
N LEU A 296 -15.03 6.30 21.33
CA LEU A 296 -14.71 4.90 21.13
C LEU A 296 -15.79 4.24 20.26
N ALA A 297 -15.38 3.31 19.41
CA ALA A 297 -16.31 2.48 18.66
C ALA A 297 -17.18 1.63 19.62
N VAL A 298 -18.40 1.31 19.19
CA VAL A 298 -19.34 0.50 19.96
C VAL A 298 -18.70 -0.84 20.35
N GLY A 299 -18.68 -1.14 21.65
CA GLY A 299 -18.10 -2.38 22.18
C GLY A 299 -16.63 -2.30 22.58
N ARG A 300 -15.94 -1.16 22.35
CA ARG A 300 -14.61 -0.91 22.91
C ARG A 300 -14.69 -0.46 24.37
N LEU A 301 -13.69 -0.83 25.17
CA LEU A 301 -13.54 -0.51 26.58
C LEU A 301 -12.60 0.70 26.79
N GLY A 302 -12.68 1.29 27.98
CA GLY A 302 -11.95 2.50 28.37
C GLY A 302 -12.85 3.73 28.50
N GLU A 303 -12.40 4.70 29.29
CA GLU A 303 -13.11 5.98 29.50
C GLU A 303 -12.45 7.09 28.67
N CYS A 304 -13.20 7.68 27.73
CA CYS A 304 -12.69 8.70 26.82
C CYS A 304 -12.62 10.09 27.47
N TYR A 305 -11.51 10.78 27.24
CA TYR A 305 -11.31 12.16 27.65
C TYR A 305 -10.82 13.00 26.47
N LYS A 306 -11.56 14.08 26.19
CA LYS A 306 -11.29 14.99 25.07
C LYS A 306 -10.20 16.03 25.38
N THR A 307 -10.00 16.34 26.67
CA THR A 307 -9.06 17.37 27.10
C THR A 307 -7.91 16.75 27.90
N LYS A 308 -6.70 17.30 27.74
CA LYS A 308 -5.52 16.84 28.49
C LYS A 308 -5.70 16.95 30.01
N PRO A 309 -6.25 18.05 30.58
CA PRO A 309 -6.42 18.16 32.03
C PRO A 309 -7.37 17.12 32.62
N ASP A 310 -8.50 16.87 31.97
CA ASP A 310 -9.47 15.88 32.44
C ASP A 310 -8.90 14.47 32.38
N PHE A 311 -8.18 14.16 31.29
CA PHE A 311 -7.45 12.91 31.14
C PHE A 311 -6.43 12.72 32.27
N VAL A 312 -5.57 13.70 32.55
CA VAL A 312 -4.54 13.59 33.61
C VAL A 312 -5.17 13.30 34.95
N LYS A 313 -6.22 14.02 35.31
CA LYS A 313 -6.95 13.81 36.58
C LYS A 313 -7.53 12.40 36.67
N ALA A 314 -8.13 11.91 35.59
CA ALA A 314 -8.68 10.56 35.53
C ALA A 314 -7.57 9.50 35.59
N TRP A 315 -6.49 9.70 34.85
CA TRP A 315 -5.31 8.85 34.79
C TRP A 315 -4.64 8.67 36.15
N GLU A 316 -4.39 9.77 36.86
CA GLU A 316 -3.83 9.75 38.22
C GLU A 316 -4.76 9.05 39.21
N LYS A 317 -6.07 9.33 39.13
CA LYS A 317 -7.07 8.66 39.97
C LYS A 317 -7.10 7.15 39.73
N TRP A 318 -7.11 6.74 38.47
CA TRP A 318 -7.10 5.34 38.04
C TRP A 318 -5.84 4.62 38.53
N ARG A 319 -4.65 5.22 38.36
CA ARG A 319 -3.40 4.69 38.93
C ARG A 319 -3.45 4.58 40.45
N GLY A 320 -4.01 5.57 41.15
CA GLY A 320 -4.22 5.52 42.59
C GLY A 320 -5.09 4.36 43.04
N GLN A 321 -6.13 4.01 42.26
CA GLN A 321 -6.97 2.83 42.53
C GLN A 321 -6.19 1.52 42.34
N ILE A 322 -5.33 1.45 41.32
CA ILE A 322 -4.46 0.28 41.10
C ILE A 322 -3.48 0.10 42.27
N THR A 323 -2.77 1.16 42.68
CA THR A 323 -1.86 1.10 43.84
C THR A 323 -2.59 0.72 45.12
N LYS A 324 -3.83 1.21 45.32
CA LYS A 324 -4.65 0.81 46.46
C LYS A 324 -4.97 -0.68 46.44
N LEU A 325 -5.31 -1.24 45.28
CA LEU A 325 -5.56 -2.67 45.12
C LEU A 325 -4.28 -3.48 45.35
N GLU A 326 -3.14 -3.05 44.79
CA GLU A 326 -1.82 -3.69 44.96
C GLU A 326 -1.42 -3.83 46.44
N CYS A 327 -1.73 -2.82 47.27
CA CYS A 327 -1.47 -2.83 48.71
C CYS A 327 -2.54 -3.55 49.55
N SER A 328 -3.54 -4.17 48.95
CA SER A 328 -4.65 -4.79 49.69
C SER A 328 -4.27 -6.11 50.38
N ALA A 329 -4.93 -6.41 51.51
CA ALA A 329 -4.72 -7.68 52.22
C ALA A 329 -5.28 -8.91 51.46
N PHE A 330 -6.17 -8.69 50.48
CA PHE A 330 -6.78 -9.74 49.67
C PHE A 330 -5.75 -10.59 48.91
N TRP A 331 -4.55 -10.06 48.62
CA TRP A 331 -3.47 -10.85 47.99
C TRP A 331 -2.94 -11.98 48.86
N VAL A 332 -2.99 -11.82 50.19
CA VAL A 332 -2.55 -12.86 51.13
C VAL A 332 -3.60 -13.96 51.22
N GLN A 333 -4.87 -13.61 51.04
CA GLN A 333 -6.03 -14.50 51.07
C GLN A 333 -6.29 -15.23 49.75
N CYS A 334 -5.55 -14.88 48.68
CA CYS A 334 -5.60 -15.56 47.40
C CYS A 334 -4.69 -16.79 47.45
N ASP A 335 -5.31 -17.97 47.54
CA ASP A 335 -4.62 -19.26 47.69
C ASP A 335 -4.03 -19.72 46.36
N HIS A 336 -4.69 -19.37 45.24
CA HIS A 336 -4.21 -19.74 43.91
C HIS A 336 -2.98 -18.93 43.48
N ARG A 337 -1.80 -19.53 43.58
CA ARG A 337 -0.51 -18.88 43.34
C ARG A 337 -0.42 -18.26 41.94
N GLN A 338 -0.79 -19.00 40.90
CA GLN A 338 -0.70 -18.56 39.50
C GLN A 338 -1.61 -17.35 39.23
N THR A 339 -2.82 -17.37 39.80
CA THR A 339 -3.74 -16.23 39.72
C THR A 339 -3.19 -15.01 40.42
N ARG A 340 -2.64 -15.20 41.63
CA ARG A 340 -2.02 -14.11 42.39
C ARG A 340 -0.83 -13.49 41.66
N GLU A 341 0.07 -14.32 41.12
CA GLU A 341 1.26 -13.85 40.39
C GLU A 341 0.87 -13.20 39.05
N GLY A 342 -0.05 -13.82 38.30
CA GLY A 342 -0.55 -13.30 37.03
C GLY A 342 -1.25 -11.95 37.16
N LEU A 343 -2.17 -11.80 38.12
CA LEU A 343 -2.85 -10.54 38.39
C LEU A 343 -1.87 -9.45 38.89
N LYS A 344 -0.88 -9.80 39.73
CA LYS A 344 0.15 -8.84 40.14
C LYS A 344 0.97 -8.34 38.95
N ASN A 345 1.32 -9.22 38.01
CA ASN A 345 2.01 -8.81 36.78
C ASN A 345 1.15 -7.86 35.94
N VAL A 346 -0.15 -8.15 35.81
CA VAL A 346 -1.13 -7.25 35.17
C VAL A 346 -1.16 -5.87 35.82
N LEU A 347 -1.12 -5.78 37.16
CA LEU A 347 -1.04 -4.49 37.87
C LEU A 347 0.26 -3.74 37.59
N GLN A 348 1.40 -4.44 37.54
CA GLN A 348 2.69 -3.81 37.21
C GLN A 348 2.69 -3.21 35.80
N ILE A 349 2.05 -3.87 34.84
CA ILE A 349 1.87 -3.35 33.48
C ILE A 349 1.03 -2.07 33.51
N MET A 350 -0.12 -2.08 34.19
CA MET A 350 -0.99 -0.89 34.31
C MET A 350 -0.31 0.28 35.02
N LEU A 351 0.59 0.01 35.97
CA LEU A 351 1.41 1.02 36.64
C LEU A 351 2.60 1.50 35.79
N GLY A 352 2.83 0.92 34.61
CA GLY A 352 3.91 1.33 33.71
C GLY A 352 5.30 0.90 34.16
N ASN A 353 5.42 -0.25 34.83
CA ASN A 353 6.72 -0.82 35.17
C ASN A 353 7.49 -1.19 33.89
N THR A 354 8.53 -0.44 33.56
CA THR A 354 9.26 -0.56 32.29
C THR A 354 9.89 -1.92 32.07
N ASN A 355 10.37 -2.59 33.12
CA ASN A 355 10.92 -3.94 33.03
C ASN A 355 9.84 -4.96 32.68
N SER A 356 8.65 -4.81 33.27
CA SER A 356 7.50 -5.67 32.98
C SER A 356 7.03 -5.47 31.55
N LEU A 357 6.86 -4.21 31.11
CA LEU A 357 6.51 -3.86 29.73
C LEU A 357 7.50 -4.42 28.72
N ASN A 358 8.80 -4.28 28.97
CA ASN A 358 9.85 -4.83 28.12
C ASN A 358 9.82 -6.37 28.07
N THR A 359 9.41 -7.05 29.14
CA THR A 359 9.34 -8.52 29.17
C THR A 359 8.16 -9.04 28.37
N VAL A 360 7.00 -8.39 28.46
CA VAL A 360 5.75 -8.89 27.87
C VAL A 360 5.55 -8.50 26.41
N THR A 361 6.28 -7.50 25.92
CA THR A 361 6.31 -7.10 24.50
C THR A 361 7.40 -7.87 23.75
N SER A 362 7.17 -8.11 22.47
CA SER A 362 8.01 -8.92 21.58
C SER A 362 8.62 -8.09 20.47
N HIS A 363 7.86 -7.13 19.93
CA HIS A 363 8.30 -6.22 18.88
C HIS A 363 8.49 -4.79 19.41
N TRP A 364 9.40 -4.01 18.83
CA TRP A 364 9.70 -2.65 19.31
C TRP A 364 8.49 -1.72 19.24
N ILE A 365 7.59 -1.91 18.25
CA ILE A 365 6.36 -1.11 18.12
C ILE A 365 5.38 -1.36 19.26
N GLU A 366 5.32 -2.59 19.77
CA GLU A 366 4.48 -2.97 20.91
C GLU A 366 4.99 -2.28 22.18
N LEU A 367 6.31 -2.32 22.39
CA LEU A 367 6.96 -1.62 23.49
C LEU A 367 6.76 -0.10 23.37
N TYR A 368 6.92 0.45 22.17
CA TYR A 368 6.73 1.86 21.88
C TYR A 368 5.33 2.35 22.22
N ILE A 369 4.29 1.61 21.80
CA ILE A 369 2.89 1.91 22.15
C ILE A 369 2.65 1.78 23.65
N SER A 370 3.21 0.73 24.30
CA SER A 370 3.06 0.53 25.74
C SER A 370 3.61 1.68 26.57
N HIS A 371 4.67 2.33 26.09
CA HIS A 371 5.23 3.51 26.74
C HIS A 371 4.26 4.70 26.72
N PHE A 372 3.55 4.93 25.62
CA PHE A 372 2.53 5.97 25.59
C PHE A 372 1.34 5.62 26.48
N LEU A 373 0.88 4.38 26.41
CA LEU A 373 -0.26 3.96 27.21
C LEU A 373 0.01 4.08 28.71
N TYR A 374 1.16 3.60 29.21
CA TYR A 374 1.35 3.39 30.66
C TYR A 374 2.41 4.27 31.33
N VAL A 375 3.32 4.88 30.57
CA VAL A 375 4.48 5.61 31.13
C VAL A 375 4.38 7.10 30.87
N ARG A 376 4.21 7.50 29.60
CA ARG A 376 4.16 8.89 29.17
C ARG A 376 3.08 9.08 28.10
N PRO A 377 1.82 9.35 28.49
CA PRO A 377 0.69 9.52 27.56
C PRO A 377 0.78 10.71 26.61
N PHE A 378 1.69 11.65 26.86
CA PHE A 378 1.84 12.84 26.04
C PHE A 378 3.17 12.85 25.28
N THR A 379 3.07 13.10 23.98
CA THR A 379 4.22 13.34 23.11
C THR A 379 4.66 14.80 23.24
N MET A 380 5.96 15.06 23.06
CA MET A 380 6.52 16.41 22.93
C MET A 380 6.90 16.70 21.47
N GLY A 381 6.10 16.21 20.52
CA GLY A 381 6.37 16.27 19.08
C GLY A 381 7.05 15.02 18.51
N LEU A 382 7.24 14.99 17.18
CA LEU A 382 7.74 13.82 16.45
C LEU A 382 9.21 13.49 16.76
N GLU A 383 10.06 14.49 17.03
CA GLU A 383 11.44 14.25 17.48
C GLU A 383 11.48 13.40 18.77
N SER A 384 10.63 13.73 19.74
CA SER A 384 10.56 12.98 21.01
C SER A 384 10.06 11.55 20.78
N MET A 385 9.12 11.37 19.85
CA MET A 385 8.59 10.08 19.42
C MET A 385 9.67 9.25 18.73
N TYR A 386 10.43 9.84 17.82
CA TYR A 386 11.56 9.20 17.15
C TYR A 386 12.62 8.73 18.16
N SER A 387 12.99 9.57 19.13
CA SER A 387 13.95 9.21 20.18
C SER A 387 13.49 8.01 21.04
N LEU A 388 12.17 7.91 21.29
CA LEU A 388 11.59 6.80 22.02
C LEU A 388 11.56 5.53 21.16
N ALA A 389 11.24 5.65 19.87
CA ALA A 389 11.29 4.53 18.93
C ALA A 389 12.70 3.93 18.86
N GLN A 390 13.74 4.78 18.75
CA GLN A 390 15.14 4.34 18.76
C GLN A 390 15.50 3.56 20.03
N LYS A 391 15.06 4.03 21.21
CA LYS A 391 15.27 3.31 22.48
C LYS A 391 14.55 1.96 22.50
N CYS A 392 13.31 1.91 22.01
CA CYS A 392 12.55 0.66 21.94
C CYS A 392 13.22 -0.35 20.99
N MET A 393 13.76 0.11 19.86
CA MET A 393 14.52 -0.72 18.92
C MET A 393 15.81 -1.27 19.52
N GLN A 394 16.51 -0.48 20.36
CA GLN A 394 17.70 -0.97 21.08
C GLN A 394 17.35 -2.08 22.09
N LEU A 395 16.18 -1.99 22.73
CA LEU A 395 15.68 -3.00 23.67
C LEU A 395 15.08 -4.23 22.98
N LYS A 396 14.55 -4.05 21.76
CA LYS A 396 13.92 -5.08 20.94
C LYS A 396 14.50 -5.07 19.52
N PRO A 397 15.78 -5.46 19.35
CA PRO A 397 16.42 -5.44 18.04
C PRO A 397 15.79 -6.49 17.13
N THR A 398 15.45 -6.07 15.90
CA THR A 398 14.92 -6.94 14.85
C THR A 398 16.02 -7.26 13.84
N SER A 399 16.12 -8.52 13.41
CA SER A 399 17.11 -8.97 12.41
C SER A 399 16.90 -8.35 11.03
N SER A 400 15.66 -8.00 10.68
CA SER A 400 15.31 -7.32 9.44
C SER A 400 14.28 -6.22 9.71
N THR A 401 14.46 -5.05 9.11
CA THR A 401 13.47 -3.97 9.20
C THR A 401 12.26 -4.29 8.32
N HIS A 402 11.12 -4.59 8.94
CA HIS A 402 9.85 -4.71 8.23
C HIS A 402 9.52 -3.40 7.50
N ARG A 403 9.01 -3.46 6.27
CA ARG A 403 8.74 -2.27 5.44
C ARG A 403 7.85 -1.20 6.08
N LEU A 404 6.81 -1.61 6.80
CA LEU A 404 5.95 -0.67 7.55
C LEU A 404 6.72 0.08 8.64
N MET A 405 7.71 -0.59 9.25
CA MET A 405 8.55 0.02 10.28
C MET A 405 9.54 1.00 9.66
N GLY A 406 10.08 0.68 8.48
CA GLY A 406 10.87 1.63 7.68
C GLY A 406 10.09 2.91 7.38
N LEU A 407 8.83 2.77 6.95
CA LEU A 407 7.95 3.91 6.66
C LEU A 407 7.68 4.73 7.92
N LEU A 408 7.26 4.10 9.01
CA LEU A 408 6.99 4.77 10.28
C LEU A 408 8.22 5.54 10.79
N LEU A 409 9.42 4.96 10.69
CA LEU A 409 10.65 5.65 11.08
C LEU A 409 10.94 6.87 10.20
N GLY A 410 10.69 6.78 8.89
CA GLY A 410 10.79 7.93 7.98
C GLY A 410 9.82 9.05 8.35
N ILE A 411 8.59 8.70 8.72
CA ILE A 411 7.55 9.64 9.18
C ILE A 411 7.99 10.32 10.47
N LEU A 412 8.41 9.53 11.48
CA LEU A 412 8.86 10.04 12.77
C LEU A 412 10.11 10.93 12.66
N GLY A 413 10.97 10.67 11.66
CA GLY A 413 12.14 11.49 11.35
C GLY A 413 11.82 12.78 10.58
N GLU A 414 10.55 13.06 10.28
CA GLU A 414 10.07 14.26 9.57
C GLU A 414 10.76 14.53 8.22
N ASN A 415 11.20 13.46 7.53
CA ASN A 415 11.89 13.59 6.25
C ASN A 415 11.02 13.08 5.09
N THR A 416 10.39 14.02 4.39
CA THR A 416 9.50 13.74 3.24
C THR A 416 10.19 12.94 2.12
N GLU A 417 11.47 13.20 1.83
CA GLU A 417 12.19 12.49 0.76
C GLU A 417 12.45 11.03 1.15
N VAL A 418 12.79 10.78 2.43
CA VAL A 418 12.93 9.42 2.97
C VAL A 418 11.59 8.68 2.96
N VAL A 419 10.50 9.35 3.34
CA VAL A 419 9.15 8.78 3.28
C VAL A 419 8.78 8.38 1.85
N LEU A 420 9.03 9.24 0.86
CA LEU A 420 8.78 8.91 -0.55
C LEU A 420 9.67 7.77 -1.05
N ALA A 421 10.95 7.75 -0.67
CA ALA A 421 11.86 6.68 -1.02
C ALA A 421 11.38 5.34 -0.47
N GLU A 422 10.90 5.32 0.78
CA GLU A 422 10.36 4.12 1.40
C GLU A 422 9.02 3.69 0.77
N CYS A 423 8.12 4.63 0.48
CA CYS A 423 6.91 4.39 -0.30
C CYS A 423 7.23 3.72 -1.65
N SER A 424 8.21 4.25 -2.37
CA SER A 424 8.62 3.75 -3.69
C SER A 424 9.21 2.34 -3.59
N ARG A 425 10.15 2.16 -2.66
CA ARG A 425 10.91 0.92 -2.48
C ARG A 425 10.04 -0.23 -1.99
N SER A 426 9.11 0.06 -1.08
CA SER A 426 8.42 -0.98 -0.31
C SER A 426 6.96 -1.23 -0.71
N PHE A 427 6.33 -0.25 -1.37
CA PHE A 427 4.90 -0.27 -1.72
C PHE A 427 4.63 0.07 -3.20
N GLY A 428 5.67 0.48 -3.92
CA GLY A 428 5.68 0.65 -5.36
C GLY A 428 5.12 1.98 -5.86
N PRO A 429 5.16 2.21 -7.19
CA PRO A 429 4.90 3.53 -7.77
C PRO A 429 3.47 4.05 -7.61
N TRP A 430 2.48 3.15 -7.47
CA TRP A 430 1.11 3.54 -7.14
C TRP A 430 1.06 4.27 -5.80
N MET A 431 1.70 3.72 -4.76
CA MET A 431 1.71 4.32 -3.43
C MET A 431 2.29 5.73 -3.48
N VAL A 432 3.42 5.92 -4.16
CA VAL A 432 4.09 7.23 -4.21
C VAL A 432 3.27 8.27 -4.97
N ALA A 433 2.70 7.89 -6.13
CA ALA A 433 1.89 8.80 -6.94
C ALA A 433 0.68 9.35 -6.19
N HIS A 434 0.17 8.60 -5.21
CA HIS A 434 -0.99 8.97 -4.40
C HIS A 434 -0.63 9.52 -3.01
N ALA A 435 0.48 9.07 -2.40
CA ALA A 435 0.96 9.54 -1.10
C ALA A 435 1.35 11.02 -1.09
N VAL A 436 1.74 11.58 -2.25
CA VAL A 436 2.01 13.02 -2.41
C VAL A 436 0.79 13.86 -2.03
N GLU A 437 -0.43 13.38 -2.27
CA GLU A 437 -1.66 14.11 -1.89
C GLU A 437 -1.79 14.19 -0.36
N LEU A 438 -1.48 13.11 0.36
CA LEU A 438 -1.51 13.08 1.82
C LEU A 438 -0.41 14.00 2.41
N LEU A 439 0.81 13.89 1.90
CA LEU A 439 1.97 14.66 2.37
C LEU A 439 1.77 16.18 2.26
N THR A 440 1.02 16.61 1.25
CA THR A 440 0.78 18.04 0.96
C THR A 440 -0.50 18.58 1.62
N ALA A 441 -1.31 17.73 2.26
CA ALA A 441 -2.60 18.12 2.83
C ALA A 441 -2.51 19.20 3.92
N GLY A 442 -1.44 19.18 4.72
CA GLY A 442 -1.25 20.08 5.86
C GLY A 442 0.15 20.65 6.03
N SER A 443 1.11 20.30 5.17
CA SER A 443 2.51 20.72 5.30
C SER A 443 2.93 21.64 4.15
N LYS A 444 3.08 22.93 4.45
CA LYS A 444 3.60 23.93 3.50
C LYS A 444 5.03 23.61 3.06
N GLN A 445 5.84 23.04 3.95
CA GLN A 445 7.21 22.65 3.62
C GLN A 445 7.23 21.49 2.62
N ALA A 446 6.39 20.47 2.83
CA ALA A 446 6.25 19.37 1.89
C ALA A 446 5.66 19.85 0.55
N GLU A 447 4.69 20.76 0.59
CA GLU A 447 4.12 21.37 -0.62
C GLU A 447 5.22 22.06 -1.45
N ILE A 448 6.04 22.92 -0.85
CA ILE A 448 7.14 23.60 -1.55
C ILE A 448 8.11 22.56 -2.12
N LEU A 449 8.59 21.64 -1.30
CA LEU A 449 9.58 20.63 -1.68
C LEU A 449 9.12 19.75 -2.87
N LEU A 450 7.83 19.39 -2.90
CA LEU A 450 7.27 18.43 -3.85
C LEU A 450 6.82 19.07 -5.16
N HIS A 451 6.44 20.35 -5.14
CA HIS A 451 6.00 21.10 -6.32
C HIS A 451 7.11 21.95 -6.95
N GLU A 452 8.22 22.20 -6.25
CA GLU A 452 9.35 22.94 -6.81
C GLU A 452 9.98 22.19 -8.00
N GLU A 453 10.17 22.92 -9.10
CA GLU A 453 10.83 22.40 -10.31
C GLU A 453 12.34 22.26 -10.07
N ARG A 454 12.89 21.08 -10.36
CA ARG A 454 14.31 20.81 -10.17
C ARG A 454 15.02 20.66 -11.51
N TYR A 455 16.10 21.41 -11.70
CA TYR A 455 16.87 21.39 -12.95
C TYR A 455 17.45 20.00 -13.26
N ASN A 456 17.93 19.30 -12.23
CA ASN A 456 18.46 17.93 -12.37
C ASN A 456 17.40 16.88 -12.69
N LEU A 457 16.11 17.19 -12.55
CA LEU A 457 14.99 16.36 -13.01
C LEU A 457 14.51 16.75 -14.43
N GLY A 458 15.20 17.68 -15.09
CA GLY A 458 14.78 18.19 -16.40
C GLY A 458 13.67 19.24 -16.30
N GLY A 459 13.63 19.98 -15.19
CA GLY A 459 12.67 21.08 -14.98
C GLY A 459 11.27 20.63 -14.58
N ILE A 460 11.14 19.43 -14.00
CA ILE A 460 9.89 18.93 -13.41
C ILE A 460 10.02 18.85 -11.89
N SER A 461 8.88 18.74 -11.21
CA SER A 461 8.80 18.56 -9.76
C SER A 461 8.91 17.08 -9.35
N ILE A 462 9.08 16.82 -8.05
CA ILE A 462 9.06 15.43 -7.52
C ILE A 462 7.67 14.80 -7.72
N GLU A 463 6.60 15.57 -7.48
CA GLU A 463 5.22 15.13 -7.72
C GLU A 463 5.04 14.68 -9.18
N GLU A 464 5.45 15.53 -10.13
CA GLU A 464 5.33 15.22 -11.55
C GLU A 464 6.17 14.01 -11.92
N LEU A 465 7.42 13.90 -11.44
CA LEU A 465 8.27 12.74 -11.69
C LEU A 465 7.57 11.42 -11.32
N HIS A 466 7.04 11.32 -10.10
CA HIS A 466 6.42 10.07 -9.62
C HIS A 466 5.12 9.75 -10.34
N ARG A 467 4.33 10.76 -10.70
CA ARG A 467 3.14 10.57 -11.55
C ARG A 467 3.50 10.10 -12.96
N LEU A 468 4.54 10.66 -13.57
CA LEU A 468 5.01 10.22 -14.89
C LEU A 468 5.51 8.77 -14.84
N VAL A 469 6.28 8.40 -13.81
CA VAL A 469 6.75 7.01 -13.60
C VAL A 469 5.55 6.05 -13.48
N TYR A 470 4.56 6.39 -12.65
CA TYR A 470 3.39 5.55 -12.50
C TYR A 470 2.55 5.47 -13.80
N ALA A 471 2.37 6.59 -14.50
CA ALA A 471 1.69 6.62 -15.78
C ALA A 471 2.40 5.79 -16.86
N GLN A 472 3.74 5.76 -16.88
CA GLN A 472 4.52 4.91 -17.76
C GLN A 472 4.30 3.41 -17.48
N ILE A 473 4.22 3.03 -16.21
CA ILE A 473 3.90 1.66 -15.81
C ILE A 473 2.51 1.27 -16.31
N LEU A 474 1.51 2.13 -16.07
CA LEU A 474 0.14 1.91 -16.57
C LEU A 474 0.11 1.77 -18.09
N SER A 475 0.82 2.66 -18.79
CA SER A 475 0.95 2.70 -20.25
C SER A 475 1.57 1.44 -20.84
N SER A 476 2.43 0.76 -20.09
CA SER A 476 3.15 -0.41 -20.58
C SER A 476 2.27 -1.65 -20.72
N HIS A 477 1.13 -1.70 -20.02
CA HIS A 477 0.31 -2.89 -19.92
C HIS A 477 -1.05 -2.74 -20.65
N ALA A 478 -1.43 -3.77 -21.42
CA ALA A 478 -2.55 -3.73 -22.36
C ALA A 478 -3.91 -3.49 -21.70
N LEU A 479 -4.03 -3.83 -20.42
CA LEU A 479 -5.27 -3.69 -19.65
C LEU A 479 -5.30 -2.45 -18.76
N THR A 480 -4.26 -1.61 -18.73
CA THR A 480 -4.19 -0.45 -17.82
C THR A 480 -3.80 0.85 -18.54
N TRP A 481 -3.33 0.78 -19.79
CA TRP A 481 -2.93 1.99 -20.52
C TRP A 481 -4.06 3.03 -20.64
N GLN A 482 -5.33 2.59 -20.64
CA GLN A 482 -6.51 3.46 -20.78
C GLN A 482 -6.71 4.41 -19.60
N ILE A 483 -6.14 4.09 -18.43
CA ILE A 483 -6.21 4.93 -17.23
C ILE A 483 -4.97 5.80 -17.03
N ALA A 484 -3.89 5.56 -17.78
CA ALA A 484 -2.69 6.40 -17.75
C ALA A 484 -2.95 7.88 -18.11
N PRO A 485 -3.84 8.24 -19.08
CA PRO A 485 -4.10 9.63 -19.44
C PRO A 485 -4.48 10.52 -18.25
N ILE A 486 -5.22 9.97 -17.27
CA ILE A 486 -5.71 10.73 -16.11
C ILE A 486 -4.57 11.23 -15.23
N TYR A 487 -3.51 10.43 -15.10
CA TYR A 487 -2.29 10.83 -14.41
C TYR A 487 -1.44 11.75 -15.27
N LEU A 488 -1.30 11.46 -16.57
CA LEU A 488 -0.53 12.30 -17.49
C LEU A 488 -1.10 13.72 -17.59
N THR A 489 -2.41 13.89 -17.62
CA THR A 489 -3.04 15.22 -17.72
C THR A 489 -2.98 16.01 -16.42
N SER A 490 -2.64 15.36 -15.29
CA SER A 490 -2.37 16.05 -14.03
C SER A 490 -0.91 16.55 -13.90
N CYS A 491 -0.05 16.24 -14.88
CA CYS A 491 1.34 16.70 -14.94
C CYS A 491 1.44 17.98 -15.78
N THR A 492 2.11 19.01 -15.27
CA THR A 492 2.08 20.36 -15.86
C THR A 492 3.07 20.57 -17.00
N LYS A 493 4.17 19.79 -17.07
CA LYS A 493 5.23 19.99 -18.07
C LYS A 493 5.25 18.91 -19.14
N GLN A 494 5.49 17.66 -18.76
CA GLN A 494 5.80 16.57 -19.69
C GLN A 494 4.62 15.63 -19.95
N GLY A 495 3.57 15.72 -19.14
CA GLY A 495 2.40 14.84 -19.19
C GLY A 495 1.74 14.73 -20.57
N MET A 496 1.42 15.88 -21.17
CA MET A 496 0.76 15.92 -22.48
C MET A 496 1.62 15.29 -23.58
N GLY A 497 2.91 15.62 -23.65
CA GLY A 497 3.82 15.02 -24.64
C GLY A 497 3.91 13.50 -24.52
N LEU A 498 3.92 12.96 -23.29
CA LEU A 498 3.89 11.52 -23.07
C LEU A 498 2.55 10.89 -23.46
N LEU A 499 1.43 11.60 -23.28
CA LEU A 499 0.11 11.15 -23.74
C LEU A 499 0.07 11.03 -25.27
N GLU A 500 0.64 12.00 -25.99
CA GLU A 500 0.73 11.92 -27.46
C GLU A 500 1.50 10.66 -27.90
N ILE A 501 2.67 10.43 -27.28
CA ILE A 501 3.51 9.26 -27.57
C ILE A 501 2.76 7.96 -27.26
N LEU A 502 2.03 7.91 -26.15
CA LEU A 502 1.21 6.76 -25.76
C LEU A 502 0.17 6.44 -26.83
N LEU A 503 -0.55 7.45 -27.31
CA LEU A 503 -1.62 7.30 -28.29
C LEU A 503 -1.08 6.83 -29.65
N TYR A 504 0.06 7.36 -30.11
CA TYR A 504 0.70 6.90 -31.34
C TYR A 504 1.23 5.47 -31.26
N LYS A 505 1.54 4.97 -30.07
CA LYS A 505 2.02 3.60 -29.85
C LYS A 505 0.90 2.56 -29.73
N GLN A 506 -0.37 2.97 -29.72
CA GLN A 506 -1.48 2.02 -29.61
C GLN A 506 -1.65 1.17 -30.89
N PRO A 507 -1.99 -0.12 -30.76
CA PRO A 507 -2.15 -0.99 -31.91
C PRO A 507 -3.38 -0.61 -32.74
N ILE A 508 -3.14 -0.21 -33.98
CA ILE A 508 -4.16 0.22 -34.96
C ILE A 508 -4.90 -0.94 -35.65
N GLN A 509 -4.48 -2.19 -35.43
CA GLN A 509 -5.13 -3.36 -36.06
C GLN A 509 -6.50 -3.68 -35.46
N HIS A 510 -6.72 -3.25 -34.22
CA HIS A 510 -7.91 -3.55 -33.45
C HIS A 510 -8.80 -2.31 -33.38
N ASN A 511 -9.91 -2.31 -34.13
CA ASN A 511 -10.84 -1.17 -34.19
C ASN A 511 -11.33 -0.72 -32.81
N HIS A 512 -11.54 -1.64 -31.86
CA HIS A 512 -11.97 -1.28 -30.50
C HIS A 512 -10.91 -0.49 -29.73
N LEU A 513 -9.61 -0.76 -29.93
CA LEU A 513 -8.52 0.01 -29.31
C LEU A 513 -8.35 1.37 -29.99
N LEU A 514 -8.49 1.41 -31.31
CA LEU A 514 -8.50 2.64 -32.09
C LEU A 514 -9.60 3.60 -31.63
N LEU A 515 -10.85 3.13 -31.52
CA LEU A 515 -11.96 3.94 -31.03
C LEU A 515 -11.72 4.47 -29.60
N LYS A 516 -11.12 3.67 -28.72
CA LYS A 516 -10.75 4.13 -27.38
C LYS A 516 -9.69 5.22 -27.41
N SER A 517 -8.67 5.11 -28.27
CA SER A 517 -7.67 6.17 -28.44
C SER A 517 -8.30 7.46 -28.94
N LEU A 518 -9.26 7.38 -29.89
CA LEU A 518 -9.96 8.54 -30.41
C LEU A 518 -10.86 9.20 -29.36
N GLU A 519 -11.51 8.41 -28.49
CA GLU A 519 -12.28 8.95 -27.38
C GLU A 519 -11.40 9.66 -26.36
N ILE A 520 -10.22 9.11 -26.05
CA ILE A 520 -9.22 9.80 -25.22
C ILE A 520 -8.79 11.12 -25.89
N CYS A 521 -8.51 11.12 -27.20
CA CYS A 521 -8.19 12.36 -27.92
C CYS A 521 -9.32 13.38 -27.79
N ARG A 522 -10.58 12.95 -27.91
CA ARG A 522 -11.75 13.83 -27.79
C ARG A 522 -11.88 14.41 -26.38
N LEU A 523 -11.66 13.60 -25.34
CA LEU A 523 -11.76 14.03 -23.94
C LEU A 523 -10.69 15.07 -23.56
N TYR A 524 -9.52 15.02 -24.20
CA TYR A 524 -8.40 15.93 -23.92
C TYR A 524 -8.11 16.91 -25.06
N GLU A 525 -9.06 17.10 -25.99
CA GLU A 525 -8.99 18.09 -27.09
C GLU A 525 -7.75 17.94 -28.01
N LEU A 526 -7.36 16.68 -28.28
CA LEU A 526 -6.20 16.31 -29.11
C LEU A 526 -6.59 16.08 -30.58
N ASP A 527 -7.19 17.08 -31.23
CA ASP A 527 -7.75 16.95 -32.58
C ASP A 527 -6.70 16.60 -33.64
N SER A 528 -5.51 17.19 -33.54
CA SER A 528 -4.40 16.93 -34.46
C SER A 528 -3.94 15.48 -34.40
N ILE A 529 -3.85 14.92 -33.20
CA ILE A 529 -3.44 13.54 -32.94
C ILE A 529 -4.54 12.58 -33.41
N SER A 530 -5.80 12.91 -33.10
CA SER A 530 -6.98 12.17 -33.58
C SER A 530 -6.95 12.00 -35.11
N SER A 531 -6.79 13.11 -35.85
CA SER A 531 -6.66 13.09 -37.32
C SER A 531 -5.49 12.23 -37.79
N ASN A 532 -4.32 12.37 -37.16
CA ASN A 532 -3.13 11.59 -37.54
C ASN A 532 -3.30 10.09 -37.29
N ILE A 533 -3.90 9.70 -36.17
CA ILE A 533 -4.17 8.30 -35.85
C ILE A 533 -5.16 7.69 -36.87
N MET A 534 -6.22 8.41 -37.23
CA MET A 534 -7.17 7.97 -38.27
C MET A 534 -6.47 7.82 -39.63
N LYS A 535 -5.59 8.75 -40.01
CA LYS A 535 -4.77 8.65 -41.23
C LYS A 535 -3.89 7.39 -41.24
N ILE A 536 -3.20 7.13 -40.13
CA ILE A 536 -2.35 5.94 -39.96
C ILE A 536 -3.19 4.66 -40.06
N ALA A 537 -4.34 4.62 -39.39
CA ALA A 537 -5.26 3.48 -39.43
C ALA A 537 -5.81 3.24 -40.85
N GLY A 538 -6.18 4.31 -41.56
CA GLY A 538 -6.67 4.25 -42.94
C GLY A 538 -5.63 3.65 -43.90
N ILE A 539 -4.39 4.15 -43.85
CA ILE A 539 -3.28 3.61 -44.64
C ILE A 539 -3.01 2.14 -44.29
N HIS A 540 -3.00 1.80 -43.01
CA HIS A 540 -2.75 0.44 -42.55
C HIS A 540 -3.80 -0.54 -43.11
N HIS A 541 -5.09 -0.23 -42.96
CA HIS A 541 -6.18 -1.06 -43.47
C HIS A 541 -6.15 -1.18 -44.99
N TRP A 542 -5.85 -0.07 -45.69
CA TRP A 542 -5.70 -0.06 -47.15
C TRP A 542 -4.59 -1.01 -47.64
N LYS A 543 -3.42 -0.98 -46.98
CA LYS A 543 -2.26 -1.83 -47.31
C LYS A 543 -2.52 -3.32 -47.02
N HIS A 544 -3.35 -3.63 -46.04
CA HIS A 544 -3.68 -5.01 -45.65
C HIS A 544 -4.97 -5.55 -46.30
N GLY A 545 -5.37 -5.01 -47.46
CA GLY A 545 -6.51 -5.50 -48.24
C GLY A 545 -7.90 -5.11 -47.72
N LYS A 546 -8.01 -4.48 -46.55
CA LYS A 546 -9.27 -3.98 -45.97
C LYS A 546 -9.62 -2.61 -46.55
N LYS A 547 -9.89 -2.56 -47.86
CA LYS A 547 -10.07 -1.31 -48.63
C LYS A 547 -11.18 -0.40 -48.08
N GLY A 548 -12.35 -0.96 -47.78
CA GLY A 548 -13.48 -0.20 -47.23
C GLY A 548 -13.15 0.48 -45.89
N SER A 549 -12.55 -0.25 -44.94
CA SER A 549 -12.08 0.33 -43.68
C SER A 549 -10.98 1.38 -43.89
N GLY A 550 -10.11 1.16 -44.87
CA GLY A 550 -9.07 2.13 -45.24
C GLY A 550 -9.67 3.47 -45.69
N ILE A 551 -10.64 3.44 -46.61
CA ILE A 551 -11.35 4.63 -47.09
C ILE A 551 -12.12 5.30 -45.95
N PHE A 552 -12.86 4.51 -45.15
CA PHE A 552 -13.64 5.02 -44.02
C PHE A 552 -12.77 5.86 -43.08
N TRP A 553 -11.63 5.34 -42.62
CA TRP A 553 -10.77 6.09 -41.70
C TRP A 553 -10.10 7.31 -42.35
N LEU A 554 -9.75 7.25 -43.64
CA LEU A 554 -9.23 8.42 -44.35
C LEU A 554 -10.29 9.52 -44.53
N GLN A 555 -11.56 9.14 -44.75
CA GLN A 555 -12.68 10.08 -44.79
C GLN A 555 -12.91 10.72 -43.42
N GLN A 556 -12.93 9.94 -42.35
CA GLN A 556 -13.04 10.47 -40.99
C GLN A 556 -11.88 11.43 -40.66
N ALA A 557 -10.68 11.16 -41.18
CA ALA A 557 -9.52 12.02 -41.00
C ALA A 557 -9.47 13.25 -41.92
N GLN A 558 -10.44 13.40 -42.83
CA GLN A 558 -10.49 14.42 -43.88
C GLN A 558 -9.20 14.47 -44.75
N ASP A 559 -8.63 13.31 -45.08
CA ASP A 559 -7.42 13.19 -45.91
C ASP A 559 -7.77 13.11 -47.40
N GLU A 560 -8.24 14.23 -47.96
CA GLU A 560 -8.65 14.33 -49.37
C GLU A 560 -7.53 13.95 -50.34
N VAL A 561 -6.29 14.32 -50.03
CA VAL A 561 -5.12 14.04 -50.89
C VAL A 561 -4.95 12.54 -51.09
N ARG A 562 -5.00 11.75 -50.01
CA ARG A 562 -4.89 10.29 -50.11
C ARG A 562 -6.12 9.64 -50.71
N LEU A 563 -7.32 10.15 -50.41
CA LEU A 563 -8.56 9.67 -50.99
C LEU A 563 -8.60 9.86 -52.51
N ASN A 564 -8.19 11.02 -53.01
CA ASN A 564 -8.09 11.30 -54.44
C ASN A 564 -7.07 10.39 -55.14
N ARG A 565 -5.93 10.14 -54.50
CA ARG A 565 -4.93 9.19 -55.04
C ARG A 565 -5.46 7.76 -55.10
N ILE A 566 -6.21 7.34 -54.08
CA ILE A 566 -6.88 6.05 -54.05
C ILE A 566 -7.94 5.96 -55.16
N ALA A 567 -8.76 7.01 -55.32
CA ALA A 567 -9.76 7.07 -56.37
C ALA A 567 -9.12 6.94 -57.76
N GLN A 568 -8.04 7.67 -58.03
CA GLN A 568 -7.30 7.57 -59.29
C GLN A 568 -6.77 6.14 -59.53
N GLN A 569 -6.18 5.50 -58.50
CA GLN A 569 -5.71 4.11 -58.62
C GLN A 569 -6.84 3.12 -58.95
N LEU A 570 -8.03 3.33 -58.39
CA LEU A 570 -9.19 2.50 -58.68
C LEU A 570 -9.70 2.76 -60.11
N PHE A 571 -9.77 4.02 -60.54
CA PHE A 571 -10.13 4.37 -61.92
C PHE A 571 -9.17 3.77 -62.93
N ASP A 572 -7.85 3.85 -62.69
CA ASP A 572 -6.83 3.28 -63.58
C ASP A 572 -6.92 1.74 -63.64
N PHE A 573 -7.24 1.08 -62.53
CA PHE A 573 -7.40 -0.38 -62.48
C PHE A 573 -8.64 -0.85 -63.25
N VAL A 574 -9.77 -0.14 -63.09
CA VAL A 574 -11.00 -0.41 -63.85
C VAL A 574 -10.79 -0.11 -65.34
N GLY A 575 -10.13 1.00 -65.68
CA GLY A 575 -9.80 1.35 -67.06
C GLY A 575 -8.96 0.29 -67.77
N LYS A 576 -7.95 -0.28 -67.07
CA LYS A 576 -7.09 -1.35 -67.61
C LYS A 576 -7.79 -2.71 -67.76
N SER A 577 -8.66 -3.06 -66.81
CA SER A 577 -9.42 -4.33 -66.89
C SER A 577 -10.45 -4.32 -68.02
N ILE A 578 -11.10 -3.17 -68.28
CA ILE A 578 -12.00 -2.99 -69.43
C ILE A 578 -11.22 -3.05 -70.76
N SER A 579 -10.00 -2.49 -70.82
CA SER A 579 -9.16 -2.64 -72.02
C SER A 579 -8.68 -4.08 -72.24
N ASP A 580 -8.30 -4.82 -71.20
CA ASP A 580 -7.80 -6.20 -71.35
C ASP A 580 -8.92 -7.21 -71.71
N GLU A 581 -10.16 -7.00 -71.25
CA GLU A 581 -11.31 -7.82 -71.69
C GLU A 581 -11.77 -7.49 -73.12
N SER A 582 -11.57 -6.25 -73.58
CA SER A 582 -11.93 -5.85 -74.95
C SER A 582 -10.91 -6.31 -76.02
N PHE A 583 -9.77 -6.91 -75.63
CA PHE A 583 -8.79 -7.52 -76.53
C PHE A 583 -8.82 -9.07 -76.56
N LYS A 584 -9.80 -9.71 -75.93
CA LYS A 584 -10.10 -11.14 -76.13
C LYS A 584 -11.38 -11.32 -76.95
N VAL A 585 -11.27 -11.08 -78.26
CA VAL A 585 -12.22 -11.56 -79.28
C VAL A 585 -11.43 -12.33 -80.33
#